data_AF-D1VWL7-F1
#
_entry.id   AF-D1VWL7-F1
#
_cell.length_a   1.000
_cell.length_b   1.000
_cell.length_c   1.000
_cell.angle_alpha   90.00
_cell.angle_beta   90.00
_cell.angle_gamma   90.00
#
_symmetry.space_group_name_H-M   'P 1'
#
loop_
_entity.id
_entity.type
_entity.pdbx_description
1 polymer ?
#
loop_
_entity_poly.entity_id
_entity_poly.type
_entity_poly.pdbx_seq_one_letter_code
_entity_poly.pdbx_strand_id
1 'polypeptide(L)'
;MKFYRNLCLVAVCSLLVSCFKEEPLNAECDILAVRVADNQLQEMFFNEAERQIEVLSGDSIINFKVRRKADLKAIAPLFKITEGATIQPANGSTHDFSKGSVTYTVTSEDKQWSRRYKVSFIPTSQTVKDTIHFDFEHFRIEPHDKKFYLWYDFDENGKETDYWATGNIAFSIAAGDKPADEYPSVPVSEGGHHGAYVRLTTCSTGPLGAMFGKPTAAGNIFFGKFDAGQSLVDPNKATQFGIPFDKKPIKFTGWYKYQPGKNFQNQQQKILKDRTDQAAMYAVLYRNTVAEGDGEGKSKKIVLDGNNILTSEHIVAIAQVENIKTTSEWTPFDISFQYHQPIDENIVENRGYSLAIVFSSSRDGAKFEGAIGSELCIDDIRIICTSEE
;
A
#
# COMPACT_ATOMS: atom_id res chain seq x y z
N MET A 1 81.55 -39.42 -24.74
CA MET A 1 80.83 -38.14 -24.92
C MET A 1 79.61 -38.39 -25.80
N LYS A 2 78.44 -37.84 -25.42
CA LYS A 2 77.07 -37.99 -25.99
C LYS A 2 76.17 -38.94 -25.20
N PHE A 3 74.98 -38.42 -24.84
CA PHE A 3 73.77 -39.06 -24.26
C PHE A 3 73.36 -38.81 -22.80
N TYR A 4 73.94 -37.85 -22.07
CA TYR A 4 73.45 -37.49 -20.72
C TYR A 4 72.91 -36.07 -20.57
N ARG A 5 72.38 -35.44 -21.63
CA ARG A 5 71.92 -34.03 -21.56
C ARG A 5 70.50 -33.73 -22.03
N ASN A 6 69.65 -34.75 -22.22
CA ASN A 6 68.25 -34.52 -22.61
C ASN A 6 67.21 -35.32 -21.79
N LEU A 7 67.60 -36.06 -20.74
CA LEU A 7 66.66 -36.88 -19.96
C LEU A 7 66.20 -36.24 -18.63
N CYS A 8 66.76 -35.10 -18.22
CA CYS A 8 66.35 -34.39 -17.00
C CYS A 8 65.32 -33.28 -17.25
N LEU A 9 65.02 -32.91 -18.51
CA LEU A 9 64.00 -31.89 -18.80
C LEU A 9 62.59 -32.46 -19.01
N VAL A 10 62.44 -33.78 -19.20
CA VAL A 10 61.14 -34.43 -19.37
C VAL A 10 60.56 -34.91 -18.02
N ALA A 11 61.37 -34.98 -16.97
CA ALA A 11 60.93 -35.43 -15.64
C ALA A 11 60.34 -34.30 -14.75
N VAL A 12 60.40 -33.04 -15.19
CA VAL A 12 59.95 -31.88 -14.37
C VAL A 12 58.57 -31.34 -14.81
N CYS A 13 58.04 -31.76 -15.97
CA CYS A 13 56.73 -31.31 -16.45
C CYS A 13 55.55 -32.25 -16.09
N SER A 14 55.78 -33.38 -15.43
CA SER A 14 54.72 -34.38 -15.15
C SER A 14 54.13 -34.29 -13.74
N LEU A 15 54.60 -33.36 -12.89
CA LEU A 15 54.18 -33.25 -11.49
C LEU A 15 53.18 -32.11 -11.22
N LEU A 16 52.64 -31.47 -12.26
CA LEU A 16 51.52 -30.54 -12.16
C LEU A 16 50.24 -31.13 -12.75
N VAL A 17 49.94 -32.38 -12.40
CA VAL A 17 48.54 -32.82 -12.44
C VAL A 17 47.90 -32.21 -11.21
N SER A 18 47.37 -31.01 -11.39
CA SER A 18 46.33 -30.47 -10.52
C SER A 18 45.33 -31.60 -10.24
N CYS A 19 45.22 -32.02 -8.98
CA CYS A 19 44.02 -32.71 -8.53
C CYS A 19 42.88 -31.73 -8.78
N PHE A 20 42.16 -31.88 -9.88
CA PHE A 20 40.80 -31.40 -9.98
C PHE A 20 40.01 -32.22 -8.97
N LYS A 21 39.97 -31.74 -7.73
CA LYS A 21 38.97 -32.22 -6.79
C LYS A 21 37.65 -31.76 -7.38
N GLU A 22 36.86 -32.70 -7.89
CA GLU A 22 35.49 -32.41 -8.32
C GLU A 22 34.81 -31.64 -7.19
N GLU A 23 34.22 -30.49 -7.52
CA GLU A 23 33.47 -29.73 -6.55
C GLU A 23 32.38 -30.65 -5.98
N PRO A 24 32.19 -30.66 -4.65
CA PRO A 24 31.16 -31.50 -4.06
C PRO A 24 29.81 -31.11 -4.63
N LEU A 25 28.99 -32.12 -4.96
CA LEU A 25 27.62 -31.91 -5.43
C LEU A 25 26.87 -31.03 -4.42
N ASN A 26 26.04 -30.13 -4.95
CA ASN A 26 25.35 -29.14 -4.15
C ASN A 26 24.33 -29.80 -3.20
N ALA A 27 24.40 -29.45 -1.92
CA ALA A 27 23.49 -29.95 -0.88
C ALA A 27 22.21 -29.09 -0.73
N GLU A 28 22.17 -27.91 -1.33
CA GLU A 28 21.00 -27.03 -1.28
C GLU A 28 19.84 -27.59 -2.14
N CYS A 29 18.61 -27.37 -1.68
CA CYS A 29 17.40 -27.89 -2.33
C CYS A 29 16.25 -26.89 -2.20
N ASP A 30 16.50 -25.64 -2.56
CA ASP A 30 15.56 -24.55 -2.37
C ASP A 30 14.82 -24.19 -3.67
N ILE A 31 13.56 -23.78 -3.52
CA ILE A 31 12.88 -22.96 -4.52
C ILE A 31 13.31 -21.51 -4.27
N LEU A 32 13.87 -20.87 -5.30
CA LEU A 32 14.34 -19.48 -5.27
C LEU A 32 13.26 -18.51 -5.78
N ALA A 33 12.46 -18.95 -6.76
CA ALA A 33 11.33 -18.17 -7.26
C ALA A 33 10.29 -19.09 -7.91
N VAL A 34 9.04 -18.65 -7.91
CA VAL A 34 7.94 -19.29 -8.66
C VAL A 34 7.29 -18.25 -9.56
N ARG A 35 6.98 -18.62 -10.80
CA ARG A 35 6.30 -17.75 -11.77
C ARG A 35 5.22 -18.51 -12.54
N VAL A 36 4.10 -17.84 -12.81
CA VAL A 36 3.12 -18.30 -13.81
C VAL A 36 3.41 -17.58 -15.13
N ALA A 37 3.88 -18.35 -16.11
CA ALA A 37 4.34 -17.82 -17.40
C ALA A 37 3.29 -17.84 -18.51
N ASP A 38 2.17 -18.55 -18.29
CA ASP A 38 1.13 -18.67 -19.28
C ASP A 38 0.45 -17.31 -19.50
N ASN A 39 0.49 -16.83 -20.74
CA ASN A 39 -0.11 -15.56 -21.13
C ASN A 39 -1.63 -15.61 -21.06
N GLN A 40 -2.27 -16.78 -21.19
CA GLN A 40 -3.71 -16.94 -21.02
C GLN A 40 -4.14 -16.81 -19.55
N LEU A 41 -3.23 -17.10 -18.62
CA LEU A 41 -3.45 -16.97 -17.19
C LEU A 41 -3.10 -15.56 -16.66
N GLN A 42 -2.71 -14.62 -17.54
CA GLN A 42 -2.45 -13.23 -17.15
C GLN A 42 -3.64 -12.60 -16.43
N GLU A 43 -4.84 -12.89 -16.94
CA GLU A 43 -6.07 -12.31 -16.43
C GLU A 43 -6.35 -12.76 -15.00
N MET A 44 -5.76 -13.85 -14.50
CA MET A 44 -6.04 -14.33 -13.14
C MET A 44 -5.36 -13.49 -12.04
N PHE A 45 -4.40 -12.63 -12.37
CA PHE A 45 -3.67 -11.77 -11.44
C PHE A 45 -4.09 -10.31 -11.56
N PHE A 46 -3.88 -9.49 -10.52
CA PHE A 46 -4.24 -8.08 -10.57
C PHE A 46 -3.23 -7.24 -11.35
N ASN A 47 -1.98 -7.71 -11.46
CA ASN A 47 -0.93 -7.10 -12.27
C ASN A 47 0.17 -8.13 -12.63
N GLU A 48 1.08 -7.73 -13.51
CA GLU A 48 2.15 -8.59 -14.01
C GLU A 48 3.14 -9.04 -12.93
N ALA A 49 3.45 -8.19 -11.95
CA ALA A 49 4.41 -8.51 -10.89
C ALA A 49 3.89 -9.62 -9.95
N GLU A 50 2.58 -9.68 -9.71
CA GLU A 50 1.94 -10.71 -8.87
C GLU A 50 2.00 -12.12 -9.46
N ARG A 51 2.40 -12.25 -10.73
CA ARG A 51 2.61 -13.55 -11.39
C ARG A 51 3.89 -14.23 -10.93
N GLN A 52 4.75 -13.53 -10.17
CA GLN A 52 6.02 -14.05 -9.68
C GLN A 52 6.18 -13.79 -8.19
N ILE A 53 6.70 -14.78 -7.47
CA ILE A 53 7.08 -14.68 -6.07
C ILE A 53 8.55 -15.08 -5.95
N GLU A 54 9.37 -14.20 -5.38
CA GLU A 54 10.69 -14.56 -4.86
C GLU A 54 10.51 -15.27 -3.52
N VAL A 55 11.16 -16.42 -3.36
CA VAL A 55 10.96 -17.30 -2.21
C VAL A 55 12.15 -17.13 -1.27
N LEU A 56 11.88 -16.69 -0.04
CA LEU A 56 12.91 -16.53 0.98
C LEU A 56 13.33 -17.90 1.53
N SER A 57 14.59 -18.03 1.95
CA SER A 57 15.16 -19.30 2.41
C SER A 57 14.41 -19.92 3.60
N GLY A 58 13.67 -19.14 4.39
CA GLY A 58 12.84 -19.62 5.50
C GLY A 58 11.46 -20.16 5.08
N ASP A 59 11.00 -19.88 3.86
CA ASP A 59 9.62 -20.13 3.46
C ASP A 59 9.43 -21.54 2.90
N SER A 60 8.26 -22.13 3.19
CA SER A 60 7.85 -23.42 2.61
C SER A 60 6.38 -23.40 2.14
N ILE A 61 5.71 -22.27 2.32
CA ILE A 61 4.33 -22.05 1.87
C ILE A 61 4.37 -20.86 0.92
N ILE A 62 3.95 -21.11 -0.33
CA ILE A 62 3.96 -20.12 -1.41
C ILE A 62 2.52 -19.90 -1.83
N ASN A 63 2.02 -18.69 -1.60
CA ASN A 63 0.62 -18.34 -1.85
C ASN A 63 0.53 -17.24 -2.90
N PHE A 64 0.04 -17.59 -4.08
CA PHE A 64 -0.37 -16.62 -5.09
C PHE A 64 -1.76 -16.09 -4.75
N LYS A 65 -1.90 -14.77 -4.67
CA LYS A 65 -3.22 -14.13 -4.63
C LYS A 65 -3.73 -13.97 -6.05
N VAL A 66 -4.94 -14.45 -6.31
CA VAL A 66 -5.58 -14.38 -7.63
C VAL A 66 -6.96 -13.73 -7.52
N ARG A 67 -7.50 -13.35 -8.67
CA ARG A 67 -8.87 -12.83 -8.78
C ARG A 67 -9.87 -13.88 -8.31
N ARG A 68 -11.00 -13.41 -7.76
CA ARG A 68 -12.06 -14.27 -7.21
C ARG A 68 -12.53 -15.34 -8.20
N LYS A 69 -12.73 -14.96 -9.46
CA LYS A 69 -13.26 -15.82 -10.53
C LYS A 69 -12.18 -16.56 -11.34
N ALA A 70 -10.93 -16.55 -10.87
CA ALA A 70 -9.83 -17.24 -11.54
C ALA A 70 -10.10 -18.76 -11.66
N ASP A 71 -9.90 -19.32 -12.86
CA ASP A 71 -9.95 -20.78 -13.04
C ASP A 71 -8.66 -21.41 -12.50
N LEU A 72 -8.81 -22.29 -11.51
CA LEU A 72 -7.69 -22.95 -10.83
C LEU A 72 -7.48 -24.40 -11.27
N LYS A 73 -8.26 -24.90 -12.22
CA LYS A 73 -8.27 -26.33 -12.58
C LYS A 73 -7.04 -26.81 -13.31
N ALA A 74 -6.31 -25.91 -13.97
CA ALA A 74 -5.16 -26.25 -14.80
C ALA A 74 -4.12 -25.12 -14.78
N ILE A 75 -3.23 -25.14 -13.79
CA ILE A 75 -2.11 -24.18 -13.69
C ILE A 75 -0.79 -24.92 -13.73
N ALA A 76 0.17 -24.38 -14.48
CA ALA A 76 1.54 -24.90 -14.62
C ALA A 76 2.57 -23.88 -14.10
N PRO A 77 2.91 -23.89 -12.79
CA PRO A 77 3.91 -23.00 -12.24
C PRO A 77 5.32 -23.38 -12.72
N LEU A 78 6.14 -22.37 -13.02
CA LEU A 78 7.56 -22.52 -13.31
C LEU A 78 8.39 -22.15 -12.08
N PHE A 79 9.35 -23.00 -11.76
CA PHE A 79 10.21 -22.86 -10.60
C PHE A 79 11.64 -22.53 -11.03
N LYS A 80 12.23 -21.53 -10.38
CA LYS A 80 13.68 -21.39 -10.30
C LYS A 80 14.10 -22.08 -9.00
N ILE A 81 14.93 -23.10 -9.10
CA ILE A 81 15.45 -23.88 -7.97
C ILE A 81 16.97 -23.72 -7.88
N THR A 82 17.55 -24.13 -6.75
CA THR A 82 19.01 -24.24 -6.60
C THR A 82 19.63 -25.03 -7.76
N GLU A 83 20.77 -24.57 -8.26
CA GLU A 83 21.53 -25.25 -9.30
C GLU A 83 21.89 -26.69 -8.89
N GLY A 84 21.72 -27.64 -9.82
CA GLY A 84 21.93 -29.08 -9.61
C GLY A 84 20.76 -29.82 -8.94
N ALA A 85 19.84 -29.11 -8.29
CA ALA A 85 18.68 -29.73 -7.63
C ALA A 85 17.61 -30.21 -8.63
N THR A 86 16.73 -31.10 -8.17
CA THR A 86 15.58 -31.62 -8.92
C THR A 86 14.27 -31.35 -8.19
N ILE A 87 13.14 -31.25 -8.90
CA ILE A 87 11.82 -30.96 -8.30
C ILE A 87 10.76 -31.97 -8.77
N GLN A 88 9.91 -32.41 -7.84
CA GLN A 88 8.76 -33.28 -8.10
C GLN A 88 7.50 -32.74 -7.38
N PRO A 89 6.35 -32.54 -8.05
CA PRO A 89 6.09 -32.69 -9.48
C PRO A 89 7.04 -31.91 -10.40
N ALA A 90 7.11 -32.35 -11.67
CA ALA A 90 8.03 -31.79 -12.64
C ALA A 90 7.81 -30.28 -12.81
N ASN A 91 8.89 -29.53 -13.02
CA ASN A 91 8.80 -28.10 -13.25
C ASN A 91 7.90 -27.80 -14.46
N GLY A 92 6.88 -26.95 -14.30
CA GLY A 92 5.91 -26.65 -15.34
C GLY A 92 4.83 -27.71 -15.57
N SER A 93 4.69 -28.73 -14.71
CA SER A 93 3.56 -29.66 -14.82
C SER A 93 2.24 -29.00 -14.41
N THR A 94 1.18 -29.31 -15.15
CA THR A 94 -0.17 -28.78 -14.91
C THR A 94 -0.85 -29.51 -13.75
N HIS A 95 -1.43 -28.75 -12.83
CA HIS A 95 -2.20 -29.28 -11.70
C HIS A 95 -3.50 -28.52 -11.46
N ASP A 96 -4.43 -29.21 -10.79
CA ASP A 96 -5.68 -28.65 -10.29
C ASP A 96 -5.47 -28.09 -8.88
N PHE A 97 -5.41 -26.76 -8.78
CA PHE A 97 -5.30 -26.02 -7.53
C PHE A 97 -6.66 -25.64 -6.93
N SER A 98 -7.78 -25.96 -7.60
CA SER A 98 -9.12 -25.71 -7.05
C SER A 98 -9.43 -26.57 -5.81
N LYS A 99 -8.65 -27.63 -5.59
CA LYS A 99 -8.76 -28.56 -4.44
C LYS A 99 -7.80 -28.22 -3.30
N GLY A 100 -7.06 -27.11 -3.40
CA GLY A 100 -6.09 -26.66 -2.40
C GLY A 100 -4.64 -26.72 -2.89
N SER A 101 -3.71 -26.75 -1.94
CA SER A 101 -2.27 -26.66 -2.24
C SER A 101 -1.73 -27.91 -2.93
N VAL A 102 -0.82 -27.73 -3.90
CA VAL A 102 0.01 -28.81 -4.45
C VAL A 102 1.36 -28.81 -3.74
N THR A 103 1.82 -29.99 -3.32
CA THR A 103 3.12 -30.14 -2.65
C THR A 103 4.20 -30.48 -3.67
N TYR A 104 5.25 -29.65 -3.71
CA TYR A 104 6.46 -29.88 -4.49
C TYR A 104 7.61 -30.26 -3.55
N THR A 105 8.41 -31.23 -3.94
CA THR A 105 9.60 -31.68 -3.23
C THR A 105 10.81 -31.36 -4.08
N VAL A 106 11.69 -30.49 -3.58
CA VAL A 106 12.99 -30.24 -4.18
C VAL A 106 13.99 -31.17 -3.50
N THR A 107 14.81 -31.85 -4.30
CA THR A 107 15.87 -32.77 -3.84
C THR A 107 17.20 -32.23 -4.31
N SER A 108 18.18 -32.15 -3.41
CA SER A 108 19.52 -31.65 -3.68
C SER A 108 20.24 -32.45 -4.76
N GLU A 109 21.28 -31.86 -5.35
CA GLU A 109 22.09 -32.52 -6.38
C GLU A 109 22.75 -33.81 -5.84
N ASP A 110 23.21 -33.76 -4.58
CA ASP A 110 23.78 -34.90 -3.87
C ASP A 110 22.73 -35.96 -3.46
N LYS A 111 21.44 -35.66 -3.61
CA LYS A 111 20.27 -36.47 -3.26
C LYS A 111 20.14 -36.82 -1.77
N GLN A 112 20.92 -36.19 -0.90
CA GLN A 112 20.89 -36.43 0.54
C GLN A 112 19.85 -35.57 1.24
N TRP A 113 19.47 -34.44 0.65
CA TRP A 113 18.57 -33.47 1.23
C TRP A 113 17.34 -33.28 0.37
N SER A 114 16.21 -33.06 1.03
CA SER A 114 14.98 -32.69 0.35
C SER A 114 14.16 -31.75 1.19
N ARG A 115 13.44 -30.85 0.51
CA ARG A 115 12.56 -29.86 1.12
C ARG A 115 11.22 -29.86 0.41
N ARG A 116 10.14 -29.77 1.20
CA ARG A 116 8.77 -29.73 0.70
C ARG A 116 8.22 -28.32 0.75
N TYR A 117 7.58 -27.92 -0.34
CA TYR A 117 6.91 -26.64 -0.51
C TYR A 117 5.44 -26.87 -0.83
N LYS A 118 4.56 -26.11 -0.22
CA LYS A 118 3.12 -26.06 -0.56
C LYS A 118 2.87 -24.83 -1.41
N VAL A 119 2.45 -25.03 -2.65
CA VAL A 119 2.07 -23.95 -3.57
C VAL A 119 0.54 -23.89 -3.62
N SER A 120 -0.02 -22.71 -3.42
CA SER A 120 -1.46 -22.47 -3.47
C SER A 120 -1.78 -21.23 -4.30
N PHE A 121 -2.93 -21.25 -4.95
CA PHE A 121 -3.57 -20.08 -5.55
C PHE A 121 -4.81 -19.78 -4.74
N ILE A 122 -4.84 -18.61 -4.11
CA ILE A 122 -5.88 -18.21 -3.18
C ILE A 122 -6.71 -17.12 -3.84
N PRO A 123 -7.97 -17.42 -4.23
CA PRO A 123 -8.90 -16.41 -4.69
C PRO A 123 -9.09 -15.33 -3.62
N THR A 124 -9.03 -14.07 -4.03
CA THR A 124 -9.27 -12.95 -3.13
C THR A 124 -10.74 -12.96 -2.69
N SER A 125 -10.99 -12.92 -1.38
CA SER A 125 -12.34 -12.73 -0.82
C SER A 125 -12.84 -11.33 -1.13
N GLN A 126 -14.15 -11.20 -1.38
CA GLN A 126 -14.79 -9.89 -1.46
C GLN A 126 -15.18 -9.41 -0.08
N THR A 127 -15.16 -8.09 0.08
CA THR A 127 -15.78 -7.45 1.24
C THR A 127 -17.26 -7.87 1.30
N VAL A 128 -17.71 -8.57 2.33
CA VAL A 128 -19.13 -8.99 2.43
C VAL A 128 -19.97 -7.91 3.11
N LYS A 129 -19.35 -7.07 3.94
CA LYS A 129 -20.06 -6.04 4.71
C LYS A 129 -20.61 -4.91 3.82
N ASP A 130 -21.88 -4.57 4.00
CA ASP A 130 -22.51 -3.44 3.29
C ASP A 130 -22.10 -2.09 3.87
N THR A 131 -21.65 -2.07 5.11
CA THR A 131 -21.10 -0.89 5.76
C THR A 131 -19.70 -1.19 6.24
N ILE A 132 -18.77 -0.33 5.86
CA ILE A 132 -17.37 -0.38 6.30
C ILE A 132 -17.21 0.65 7.41
N HIS A 133 -16.63 0.23 8.52
CA HIS A 133 -16.52 0.99 9.76
C HIS A 133 -15.07 1.40 10.00
N PHE A 134 -14.85 2.67 10.34
CA PHE A 134 -13.58 3.19 10.82
C PHE A 134 -13.84 3.97 12.10
N ASP A 135 -13.45 3.36 13.22
CA ASP A 135 -13.72 3.87 14.58
C ASP A 135 -12.46 4.47 15.23
N PHE A 136 -11.29 4.32 14.60
CA PHE A 136 -10.00 4.89 15.06
C PHE A 136 -9.51 4.44 16.45
N GLU A 137 -10.03 3.32 16.96
CA GLU A 137 -9.64 2.75 18.25
C GLU A 137 -8.24 2.11 18.26
N HIS A 138 -7.69 1.84 17.08
CA HIS A 138 -6.43 1.13 16.92
C HIS A 138 -5.35 2.08 16.39
N PHE A 139 -4.42 2.42 17.28
CA PHE A 139 -3.27 3.24 16.95
C PHE A 139 -2.04 2.79 17.75
N ARG A 140 -0.86 3.16 17.26
CA ARG A 140 0.41 2.90 17.92
C ARG A 140 1.38 4.04 17.68
N ILE A 141 2.37 4.17 18.56
CA ILE A 141 3.52 5.00 18.24
C ILE A 141 4.32 4.34 17.12
N GLU A 142 4.84 5.13 16.19
CA GLU A 142 5.69 4.66 15.10
C GLU A 142 6.89 3.89 15.72
N PRO A 143 7.17 2.64 15.29
CA PRO A 143 8.04 1.74 16.03
C PRO A 143 9.54 2.08 15.94
N HIS A 144 10.00 2.75 14.88
CA HIS A 144 11.41 2.99 14.64
C HIS A 144 11.94 4.21 15.41
N ASP A 145 11.43 5.39 15.10
CA ASP A 145 11.87 6.67 15.66
C ASP A 145 10.98 7.13 16.84
N LYS A 146 9.79 6.55 17.00
CA LYS A 146 8.85 6.82 18.12
C LYS A 146 8.45 8.29 18.22
N LYS A 147 8.35 8.98 17.08
CA LYS A 147 8.10 10.43 17.03
C LYS A 147 6.63 10.81 16.88
N PHE A 148 5.82 9.94 16.30
CA PHE A 148 4.43 10.23 15.97
C PHE A 148 3.58 8.96 15.99
N TYR A 149 2.26 9.11 15.86
CA TYR A 149 1.31 8.01 15.87
C TYR A 149 0.94 7.53 14.46
N LEU A 150 0.63 6.23 14.38
CA LEU A 150 0.10 5.52 13.23
C LEU A 150 -1.26 4.92 13.59
N TRP A 151 -2.16 4.82 12.61
CA TRP A 151 -3.45 4.14 12.73
C TRP A 151 -3.45 2.88 11.88
N TYR A 152 -4.12 1.85 12.36
CA TYR A 152 -4.30 0.60 11.65
C TYR A 152 -5.72 0.08 11.88
N ASP A 153 -6.17 -0.82 11.02
CA ASP A 153 -7.46 -1.52 11.14
C ASP A 153 -7.26 -3.00 10.85
N PHE A 154 -8.32 -3.81 10.99
CA PHE A 154 -8.27 -5.23 10.64
C PHE A 154 -9.12 -5.51 9.40
N ASP A 155 -8.58 -6.31 8.48
CA ASP A 155 -9.37 -6.85 7.36
C ASP A 155 -10.37 -7.91 7.85
N GLU A 156 -11.18 -8.42 6.93
CA GLU A 156 -12.22 -9.41 7.25
C GLU A 156 -11.69 -10.73 7.81
N ASN A 157 -10.41 -11.03 7.59
CA ASN A 157 -9.74 -12.22 8.12
C ASN A 157 -9.06 -11.93 9.47
N GLY A 158 -9.25 -10.73 10.04
CA GLY A 158 -8.62 -10.30 11.28
C GLY A 158 -7.13 -9.95 11.10
N LYS A 159 -6.65 -9.77 9.87
CA LYS A 159 -5.27 -9.34 9.62
C LYS A 159 -5.17 -7.83 9.74
N GLU A 160 -4.16 -7.36 10.45
CA GLU A 160 -3.82 -5.95 10.53
C GLU A 160 -3.54 -5.33 9.15
N THR A 161 -4.03 -4.10 8.95
CA THR A 161 -3.91 -3.30 7.75
C THR A 161 -3.43 -1.90 8.09
N ASP A 162 -2.45 -1.41 7.34
CA ASP A 162 -1.92 -0.04 7.45
C ASP A 162 -2.47 0.82 6.30
N TYR A 163 -3.79 1.02 6.27
CA TYR A 163 -4.47 1.78 5.21
C TYR A 163 -4.58 3.27 5.49
N TRP A 164 -4.45 3.68 6.75
CA TRP A 164 -4.43 5.08 7.14
C TRP A 164 -3.01 5.65 7.10
N ALA A 165 -2.86 6.76 6.40
CA ALA A 165 -1.63 7.52 6.32
C ALA A 165 -1.85 8.97 6.77
N THR A 166 -0.79 9.60 7.24
CA THR A 166 -0.77 11.02 7.65
C THR A 166 0.50 11.69 7.15
N GLY A 167 0.54 13.02 7.17
CA GLY A 167 1.72 13.82 6.91
C GLY A 167 2.72 13.87 8.08
N ASN A 168 2.47 13.15 9.19
CA ASN A 168 3.29 13.23 10.40
C ASN A 168 4.76 12.87 10.14
N ILE A 169 5.04 11.91 9.27
CA ILE A 169 6.41 11.53 8.93
C ILE A 169 7.19 12.69 8.30
N ALA A 170 6.58 13.46 7.39
CA ALA A 170 7.21 14.66 6.84
C ALA A 170 7.32 15.78 7.88
N PHE A 171 6.29 15.93 8.73
CA PHE A 171 6.35 16.89 9.83
C PHE A 171 7.49 16.57 10.80
N SER A 172 7.78 15.29 11.07
CA SER A 172 8.86 14.86 11.99
C SER A 172 10.25 15.37 11.58
N ILE A 173 10.46 15.67 10.29
CA ILE A 173 11.70 16.24 9.75
C ILE A 173 11.81 17.73 10.10
N ALA A 174 10.68 18.44 10.16
CA ALA A 174 10.61 19.87 10.46
C ALA A 174 10.31 20.19 11.94
N ALA A 175 9.74 19.22 12.68
CA ALA A 175 9.16 19.42 14.02
C ALA A 175 10.20 19.60 15.14
N GLY A 176 11.48 19.35 14.87
CA GLY A 176 12.51 19.29 15.92
C GLY A 176 12.18 18.21 16.96
N ASP A 177 12.27 18.56 18.24
CA ASP A 177 12.04 17.65 19.38
C ASP A 177 10.60 17.72 19.93
N LYS A 178 9.62 18.17 19.12
CA LYS A 178 8.22 18.21 19.54
C LYS A 178 7.73 16.81 19.97
N PRO A 179 6.95 16.71 21.07
CA PRO A 179 6.34 15.46 21.47
C PRO A 179 5.27 15.02 20.46
N ALA A 180 5.00 13.72 20.39
CA ALA A 180 4.04 13.12 19.45
C ALA A 180 2.64 13.77 19.53
N ASP A 181 2.19 14.18 20.72
CA ASP A 181 0.88 14.79 20.94
C ASP A 181 0.74 16.23 20.39
N GLU A 182 1.85 16.83 19.95
CA GLU A 182 1.89 18.14 19.28
C GLU A 182 2.00 18.03 17.75
N TYR A 183 1.94 16.81 17.19
CA TYR A 183 1.96 16.61 15.75
C TYR A 183 0.63 17.05 15.11
N PRO A 184 0.61 17.31 13.80
CA PRO A 184 -0.61 17.71 13.10
C PRO A 184 -1.73 16.66 13.19
N SER A 185 -1.42 15.39 13.40
CA SER A 185 -2.41 14.31 13.43
C SER A 185 -2.15 13.41 14.62
N VAL A 186 -3.08 13.38 15.57
CA VAL A 186 -2.89 12.70 16.85
C VAL A 186 -4.15 11.94 17.25
N PRO A 187 -4.02 10.75 17.84
CA PRO A 187 -5.14 10.08 18.48
C PRO A 187 -5.43 10.75 19.82
N VAL A 188 -6.68 10.74 20.23
CA VAL A 188 -7.08 11.10 21.58
C VAL A 188 -7.87 9.94 22.14
N SER A 189 -7.38 9.34 23.21
CA SER A 189 -7.85 8.04 23.72
C SER A 189 -9.24 8.06 24.35
N GLU A 190 -9.75 9.24 24.71
CA GLU A 190 -11.04 9.40 25.39
C GLU A 190 -11.75 10.67 24.92
N GLY A 191 -13.09 10.69 25.04
CA GLY A 191 -13.91 11.84 24.65
C GLY A 191 -14.29 11.88 23.17
N GLY A 192 -14.07 10.76 22.46
CA GLY A 192 -14.66 10.48 21.16
C GLY A 192 -16.19 10.55 21.19
N HIS A 193 -16.81 10.52 20.02
CA HIS A 193 -18.23 10.20 19.94
C HIS A 193 -18.45 8.77 20.47
N HIS A 194 -17.51 7.86 20.15
CA HIS A 194 -17.23 6.64 20.90
C HIS A 194 -15.72 6.51 21.14
N GLY A 195 -15.32 6.01 22.32
CA GLY A 195 -13.92 5.68 22.61
C GLY A 195 -12.88 6.75 22.22
N ALA A 196 -11.89 6.32 21.45
CA ALA A 196 -10.83 7.16 20.92
C ALA A 196 -11.21 7.83 19.58
N TYR A 197 -10.61 8.97 19.28
CA TYR A 197 -10.86 9.70 18.03
C TYR A 197 -9.59 10.31 17.43
N VAL A 198 -9.68 10.80 16.19
CA VAL A 198 -8.56 11.50 15.53
C VAL A 198 -8.73 13.01 15.68
N ARG A 199 -7.69 13.68 16.18
CA ARG A 199 -7.57 15.14 16.18
C ARG A 199 -6.54 15.57 15.14
N LEU A 200 -6.98 16.44 14.23
CA LEU A 200 -6.19 17.02 13.17
C LEU A 200 -6.03 18.50 13.43
N THR A 201 -4.80 18.98 13.60
CA THR A 201 -4.51 20.39 13.90
C THR A 201 -3.56 20.96 12.87
N THR A 202 -3.87 22.14 12.33
CA THR A 202 -2.96 22.86 11.45
C THR A 202 -1.84 23.49 12.29
N CYS A 203 -0.61 23.02 12.09
CA CYS A 203 0.55 23.39 12.89
C CYS A 203 1.52 24.28 12.11
N SER A 204 2.27 25.10 12.85
CA SER A 204 3.49 25.74 12.30
C SER A 204 4.58 24.68 12.15
N THR A 205 5.32 24.73 11.05
CA THR A 205 6.52 23.91 10.81
C THR A 205 7.81 24.55 11.37
N GLY A 206 7.67 25.67 12.09
CA GLY A 206 8.80 26.44 12.62
C GLY A 206 9.64 27.14 11.54
N PRO A 207 10.75 27.80 11.96
CA PRO A 207 11.61 28.57 11.07
C PRO A 207 12.20 27.76 9.91
N LEU A 208 12.54 26.49 10.14
CA LEU A 208 13.13 25.63 9.12
C LEU A 208 12.13 25.36 7.99
N GLY A 209 10.91 24.92 8.31
CA GLY A 209 9.89 24.70 7.29
C GLY A 209 9.51 25.98 6.53
N ALA A 210 9.44 27.12 7.23
CA ALA A 210 9.20 28.42 6.61
C ALA A 210 10.32 28.81 5.62
N MET A 211 11.59 28.56 5.95
CA MET A 211 12.73 28.81 5.06
C MET A 211 12.65 27.99 3.76
N PHE A 212 12.07 26.79 3.81
CA PHE A 212 11.81 25.94 2.63
C PHE A 212 10.45 26.19 1.97
N GLY A 213 9.76 27.28 2.32
CA GLY A 213 8.48 27.66 1.72
C GLY A 213 7.30 26.76 2.12
N LYS A 214 7.41 26.06 3.26
CA LYS A 214 6.37 25.18 3.82
C LYS A 214 6.03 25.60 5.25
N PRO A 215 5.48 26.81 5.48
CA PRO A 215 5.37 27.39 6.84
C PRO A 215 4.33 26.72 7.75
N THR A 216 3.44 25.91 7.18
CA THR A 216 2.35 25.23 7.89
C THR A 216 2.24 23.79 7.45
N ALA A 217 1.80 22.93 8.36
CA ALA A 217 1.39 21.57 8.06
C ALA A 217 -0.05 21.40 8.54
N ALA A 218 -0.98 21.20 7.60
CA ALA A 218 -2.34 20.84 7.96
C ALA A 218 -2.36 19.44 8.58
N GLY A 219 -3.12 19.27 9.66
CA GLY A 219 -3.44 17.94 10.15
C GLY A 219 -4.22 17.19 9.09
N ASN A 220 -3.81 15.96 8.78
CA ASN A 220 -4.51 15.12 7.82
C ASN A 220 -4.46 13.64 8.20
N ILE A 221 -5.50 12.93 7.83
CA ILE A 221 -5.50 11.47 7.81
C ILE A 221 -6.23 11.02 6.56
N PHE A 222 -5.66 10.05 5.85
CA PHE A 222 -6.20 9.61 4.58
C PHE A 222 -5.98 8.14 4.30
N PHE A 223 -6.90 7.55 3.54
CA PHE A 223 -6.78 6.21 2.99
C PHE A 223 -5.78 6.20 1.84
N GLY A 224 -4.67 5.48 2.02
CA GLY A 224 -3.58 5.44 1.04
C GLY A 224 -2.22 5.20 1.67
N LYS A 225 -1.20 5.86 1.12
CA LYS A 225 0.19 5.78 1.57
C LYS A 225 0.85 7.15 1.56
N PHE A 226 1.82 7.34 2.43
CA PHE A 226 2.69 8.51 2.40
C PHE A 226 4.09 8.14 1.92
N ASP A 227 4.53 8.75 0.82
CA ASP A 227 5.88 8.58 0.27
C ASP A 227 6.81 9.63 0.88
N ALA A 228 7.54 9.25 1.93
CA ALA A 228 8.47 10.13 2.62
C ALA A 228 9.60 10.64 1.70
N GLY A 229 10.03 9.84 0.71
CA GLY A 229 11.07 10.23 -0.24
C GLY A 229 10.62 11.37 -1.16
N GLN A 230 9.34 11.37 -1.56
CA GLN A 230 8.74 12.45 -2.35
C GLN A 230 8.47 13.71 -1.52
N SER A 231 8.25 13.60 -0.21
CA SER A 231 7.77 14.71 0.62
C SER A 231 8.63 15.98 0.63
N LEU A 232 9.95 15.84 0.43
CA LEU A 232 10.87 16.97 0.35
C LEU A 232 10.91 17.60 -1.05
N VAL A 233 10.62 16.83 -2.10
CA VAL A 233 10.66 17.25 -3.51
C VAL A 233 9.31 17.82 -3.93
N ASP A 234 8.24 17.04 -3.77
CA ASP A 234 6.87 17.37 -4.11
C ASP A 234 5.93 16.82 -3.02
N PRO A 235 5.58 17.65 -2.01
CA PRO A 235 4.71 17.24 -0.91
C PRO A 235 3.33 16.75 -1.35
N ASN A 236 2.82 17.24 -2.48
CA ASN A 236 1.51 16.81 -2.98
C ASN A 236 1.59 15.41 -3.58
N LYS A 237 2.70 15.06 -4.25
CA LYS A 237 2.94 13.68 -4.72
C LYS A 237 3.21 12.69 -3.59
N ALA A 238 3.67 13.17 -2.44
CA ALA A 238 3.91 12.32 -1.28
C ALA A 238 2.63 11.72 -0.71
N THR A 239 1.49 12.41 -0.80
CA THR A 239 0.19 11.87 -0.39
C THR A 239 -0.41 11.03 -1.50
N GLN A 240 -0.15 9.72 -1.49
CA GLN A 240 -0.70 8.77 -2.46
C GLN A 240 -2.05 8.26 -1.96
N PHE A 241 -3.13 8.67 -2.60
CA PHE A 241 -4.49 8.37 -2.15
C PHE A 241 -5.04 7.10 -2.79
N GLY A 242 -5.77 6.34 -1.99
CA GLY A 242 -6.61 5.24 -2.45
C GLY A 242 -6.09 3.87 -2.09
N ILE A 243 -6.99 3.03 -1.59
CA ILE A 243 -6.80 1.59 -1.39
C ILE A 243 -7.71 0.85 -2.37
N PRO A 244 -7.27 -0.25 -3.01
CA PRO A 244 -8.11 -1.00 -3.92
C PRO A 244 -9.42 -1.44 -3.27
N PHE A 245 -10.53 -1.20 -3.95
CA PHE A 245 -11.88 -1.30 -3.42
C PHE A 245 -12.77 -2.14 -4.33
N ASP A 246 -13.59 -3.00 -3.73
CA ASP A 246 -14.38 -4.03 -4.40
C ASP A 246 -15.89 -3.90 -4.16
N LYS A 247 -16.34 -2.73 -3.70
CA LYS A 247 -17.77 -2.40 -3.59
C LYS A 247 -18.11 -1.09 -4.28
N LYS A 248 -19.41 -0.89 -4.52
CA LYS A 248 -19.97 0.39 -4.96
C LYS A 248 -20.40 1.23 -3.75
N PRO A 249 -19.66 2.29 -3.36
CA PRO A 249 -20.04 3.15 -2.26
C PRO A 249 -21.24 4.04 -2.61
N ILE A 250 -22.17 4.22 -1.68
CA ILE A 250 -23.39 5.01 -1.82
C ILE A 250 -23.34 6.23 -0.90
N LYS A 251 -22.91 6.05 0.35
CA LYS A 251 -22.83 7.13 1.34
C LYS A 251 -21.50 7.17 2.07
N PHE A 252 -21.09 8.37 2.42
CA PHE A 252 -20.00 8.70 3.32
C PHE A 252 -20.59 9.42 4.53
N THR A 253 -20.47 8.82 5.71
CA THR A 253 -21.07 9.36 6.94
C THR A 253 -20.06 9.35 8.07
N GLY A 254 -20.35 10.10 9.13
CA GLY A 254 -19.55 10.09 10.35
C GLY A 254 -19.83 11.28 11.24
N TRP A 255 -18.95 11.52 12.20
CA TRP A 255 -19.08 12.59 13.18
C TRP A 255 -17.84 13.50 13.17
N TYR A 256 -18.06 14.79 13.38
CA TYR A 256 -16.97 15.76 13.46
C TYR A 256 -17.20 16.85 14.50
N LYS A 257 -16.09 17.47 14.91
CA LYS A 257 -16.04 18.81 15.52
C LYS A 257 -15.08 19.65 14.70
N TYR A 258 -15.35 20.94 14.52
CA TYR A 258 -14.45 21.82 13.79
C TYR A 258 -14.38 23.21 14.41
N GLN A 259 -13.16 23.70 14.62
CA GLN A 259 -12.89 25.06 15.04
C GLN A 259 -11.77 25.64 14.17
N PRO A 260 -12.01 26.68 13.35
CA PRO A 260 -10.95 27.32 12.60
C PRO A 260 -10.00 28.08 13.52
N GLY A 261 -8.73 28.10 13.15
CA GLY A 261 -7.70 28.93 13.76
C GLY A 261 -7.98 30.42 13.51
N LYS A 262 -7.40 31.28 14.35
CA LYS A 262 -7.74 32.72 14.35
C LYS A 262 -7.28 33.47 13.10
N ASN A 263 -6.08 33.16 12.63
CA ASN A 263 -5.39 33.96 11.60
C ASN A 263 -5.12 33.09 10.38
N PHE A 264 -5.98 33.20 9.36
CA PHE A 264 -5.69 32.60 8.07
C PHE A 264 -4.46 33.25 7.46
N GLN A 265 -3.53 32.45 6.97
CA GLN A 265 -2.34 32.90 6.29
C GLN A 265 -2.12 32.14 4.98
N ASN A 266 -1.44 32.78 4.03
CA ASN A 266 -0.97 32.12 2.82
C ASN A 266 0.45 31.53 3.01
N GLN A 267 0.98 30.91 1.95
CA GLN A 267 2.32 30.33 1.94
C GLN A 267 3.46 31.32 2.28
N GLN A 268 3.27 32.62 2.04
CA GLN A 268 4.24 33.67 2.41
C GLN A 268 4.02 34.19 3.85
N GLN A 269 3.22 33.50 4.66
CA GLN A 269 2.85 33.87 6.03
C GLN A 269 2.14 35.23 6.13
N LYS A 270 1.55 35.72 5.02
CA LYS A 270 0.73 36.93 5.03
C LYS A 270 -0.65 36.59 5.58
N ILE A 271 -1.05 37.28 6.65
CA ILE A 271 -2.40 37.14 7.22
C ILE A 271 -3.45 37.73 6.27
N LEU A 272 -4.47 36.95 5.95
CA LEU A 272 -5.62 37.33 5.12
C LEU A 272 -6.86 37.45 6.02
N LYS A 273 -7.13 38.65 6.55
CA LYS A 273 -8.15 38.88 7.59
C LYS A 273 -9.58 38.57 7.15
N ASP A 274 -9.87 38.66 5.87
CA ASP A 274 -11.21 38.44 5.31
C ASP A 274 -11.48 36.97 4.96
N ARG A 275 -10.55 36.07 5.29
CA ARG A 275 -10.68 34.64 5.04
C ARG A 275 -10.68 33.89 6.37
N THR A 276 -11.72 33.08 6.58
CA THR A 276 -11.76 32.09 7.66
C THR A 276 -11.37 30.75 7.09
N ASP A 277 -10.56 30.00 7.84
CA ASP A 277 -10.16 28.66 7.44
C ASP A 277 -11.35 27.69 7.45
N GLN A 278 -11.24 26.61 6.69
CA GLN A 278 -12.24 25.55 6.59
C GLN A 278 -11.55 24.20 6.57
N ALA A 279 -12.16 23.19 7.18
CA ALA A 279 -11.72 21.81 7.01
C ALA A 279 -12.03 21.29 5.60
N ALA A 280 -11.45 20.14 5.27
CA ALA A 280 -11.87 19.31 4.13
C ALA A 280 -12.18 17.89 4.61
N MET A 281 -13.33 17.36 4.19
CA MET A 281 -13.73 15.97 4.45
C MET A 281 -14.37 15.42 3.18
N TYR A 282 -13.78 14.40 2.58
CA TYR A 282 -14.30 13.81 1.36
C TYR A 282 -13.85 12.36 1.16
N ALA A 283 -14.60 11.64 0.34
CA ALA A 283 -14.25 10.34 -0.18
C ALA A 283 -14.36 10.33 -1.71
N VAL A 284 -13.45 9.63 -2.37
CA VAL A 284 -13.32 9.58 -3.83
C VAL A 284 -13.17 8.14 -4.28
N LEU A 285 -14.02 7.72 -5.20
CA LEU A 285 -13.86 6.46 -5.93
C LEU A 285 -13.30 6.76 -7.31
N TYR A 286 -12.21 6.11 -7.68
CA TYR A 286 -11.56 6.32 -8.98
C TYR A 286 -11.04 5.02 -9.60
N ARG A 287 -10.90 4.98 -10.93
CA ARG A 287 -10.27 3.85 -11.64
C ARG A 287 -8.79 3.79 -11.33
N ASN A 288 -8.32 2.69 -10.73
CA ASN A 288 -6.92 2.54 -10.33
C ASN A 288 -6.05 1.86 -11.40
N THR A 289 -6.68 1.44 -12.50
CA THR A 289 -6.03 0.86 -13.66
C THR A 289 -6.75 1.30 -14.93
N VAL A 290 -5.98 1.56 -15.99
CA VAL A 290 -6.51 1.84 -17.33
C VAL A 290 -5.78 0.98 -18.35
N ALA A 291 -6.47 0.54 -19.41
CA ALA A 291 -5.84 -0.19 -20.50
C ALA A 291 -4.85 0.74 -21.25
N GLU A 292 -3.66 0.24 -21.56
CA GLU A 292 -2.70 0.95 -22.41
C GLU A 292 -2.89 0.56 -23.87
N GLY A 293 -3.49 1.45 -24.68
CA GLY A 293 -3.55 1.35 -26.14
C GLY A 293 -4.37 0.18 -26.71
N ASP A 294 -4.39 0.10 -28.05
CA ASP A 294 -5.28 -0.79 -28.82
C ASP A 294 -4.75 -2.24 -28.97
N GLY A 295 -3.77 -2.66 -28.17
CA GLY A 295 -3.12 -3.96 -28.35
C GLY A 295 -2.40 -4.49 -27.11
N GLU A 296 -2.81 -5.69 -26.69
CA GLU A 296 -2.19 -6.59 -25.73
C GLU A 296 -2.18 -6.14 -24.26
N GLY A 297 -3.28 -6.41 -23.53
CA GLY A 297 -3.29 -6.87 -22.12
C GLY A 297 -2.57 -6.05 -21.04
N LYS A 298 -1.98 -4.90 -21.38
CA LYS A 298 -1.20 -4.05 -20.47
C LYS A 298 -2.12 -3.03 -19.84
N SER A 299 -2.09 -2.98 -18.51
CA SER A 299 -2.80 -1.99 -17.72
C SER A 299 -1.81 -1.07 -17.02
N LYS A 300 -2.05 0.23 -17.13
CA LYS A 300 -1.32 1.25 -16.38
C LYS A 300 -1.98 1.45 -15.02
N LYS A 301 -1.19 1.37 -13.95
CA LYS A 301 -1.65 1.72 -12.61
C LYS A 301 -1.82 3.23 -12.48
N ILE A 302 -2.95 3.63 -11.91
CA ILE A 302 -3.28 5.00 -11.56
C ILE A 302 -3.27 5.09 -10.03
N VAL A 303 -2.55 6.09 -9.52
CA VAL A 303 -2.58 6.51 -8.12
C VAL A 303 -2.80 8.01 -8.13
N LEU A 304 -3.85 8.47 -7.46
CA LEU A 304 -4.13 9.90 -7.32
C LEU A 304 -3.33 10.47 -6.15
N ASP A 305 -3.02 11.75 -6.23
CA ASP A 305 -2.22 12.46 -5.23
C ASP A 305 -2.78 13.86 -4.94
N GLY A 306 -2.08 14.63 -4.10
CA GLY A 306 -2.51 15.97 -3.65
C GLY A 306 -2.74 16.96 -4.79
N ASN A 307 -2.21 16.71 -5.98
CA ASN A 307 -2.39 17.55 -7.14
C ASN A 307 -3.69 17.27 -7.91
N ASN A 308 -4.24 16.06 -7.82
CA ASN A 308 -5.31 15.61 -8.72
C ASN A 308 -6.46 14.81 -8.09
N ILE A 309 -6.45 14.57 -6.77
CA ILE A 309 -7.46 13.73 -6.08
C ILE A 309 -8.91 14.20 -6.25
N LEU A 310 -9.16 15.49 -6.54
CA LEU A 310 -10.50 16.04 -6.80
C LEU A 310 -10.73 16.48 -8.25
N THR A 311 -9.74 16.33 -9.13
CA THR A 311 -9.78 16.89 -10.50
C THR A 311 -9.42 15.89 -11.60
N SER A 312 -8.92 14.70 -11.24
CA SER A 312 -8.56 13.67 -12.19
C SER A 312 -9.74 13.17 -13.01
N GLU A 313 -9.52 12.94 -14.31
CA GLU A 313 -10.52 12.36 -15.21
C GLU A 313 -10.87 10.90 -14.88
N HIS A 314 -10.06 10.24 -14.07
CA HIS A 314 -10.28 8.86 -13.64
C HIS A 314 -11.23 8.75 -12.44
N ILE A 315 -11.68 9.88 -11.89
CA ILE A 315 -12.66 9.92 -10.80
C ILE A 315 -14.02 9.46 -11.33
N VAL A 316 -14.61 8.51 -10.62
CA VAL A 316 -15.93 7.93 -10.93
C VAL A 316 -16.99 8.55 -10.05
N ALA A 317 -16.69 8.74 -8.75
CA ALA A 317 -17.61 9.34 -7.81
C ALA A 317 -16.90 10.11 -6.68
N ILE A 318 -17.55 11.17 -6.19
CA ILE A 318 -17.09 11.98 -5.06
C ILE A 318 -18.23 12.12 -4.04
N ALA A 319 -17.94 11.91 -2.76
CA ALA A 319 -18.77 12.36 -1.64
C ALA A 319 -17.96 13.40 -0.86
N GLN A 320 -18.36 14.68 -0.91
CA GLN A 320 -17.64 15.77 -0.25
C GLN A 320 -18.58 16.51 0.70
N VAL A 321 -18.15 16.69 1.95
CA VAL A 321 -18.91 17.49 2.92
C VAL A 321 -18.71 18.96 2.59
N GLU A 322 -19.78 19.61 2.12
CA GLU A 322 -19.81 21.05 1.89
C GLU A 322 -20.23 21.80 3.15
N ASN A 323 -19.77 23.05 3.29
CA ASN A 323 -20.19 23.96 4.36
C ASN A 323 -20.02 23.39 5.78
N ILE A 324 -18.82 22.87 6.08
CA ILE A 324 -18.45 22.37 7.41
C ILE A 324 -18.67 23.47 8.45
N LYS A 325 -19.53 23.21 9.43
CA LYS A 325 -19.91 24.20 10.43
C LYS A 325 -18.86 24.26 11.53
N THR A 326 -18.61 25.46 12.04
CA THR A 326 -17.87 25.61 13.30
C THR A 326 -18.73 25.08 14.45
N THR A 327 -18.21 24.11 15.18
CA THR A 327 -18.95 23.42 16.26
C THR A 327 -17.98 22.78 17.25
N SER A 328 -18.28 22.92 18.54
CA SER A 328 -17.62 22.21 19.64
C SER A 328 -18.27 20.86 19.96
N GLU A 329 -19.49 20.63 19.46
CA GLU A 329 -20.27 19.42 19.71
C GLU A 329 -20.12 18.44 18.55
N TRP A 330 -20.09 17.13 18.87
CA TRP A 330 -20.08 16.08 17.85
C TRP A 330 -21.28 16.24 16.93
N THR A 331 -21.00 16.53 15.66
CA THR A 331 -22.00 16.84 14.65
C THR A 331 -21.95 15.78 13.55
N PRO A 332 -23.08 15.16 13.19
CA PRO A 332 -23.09 14.14 12.18
C PRO A 332 -23.01 14.76 10.78
N PHE A 333 -22.44 14.02 9.84
CA PHE A 333 -22.60 14.26 8.41
C PHE A 333 -23.07 12.99 7.71
N ASP A 334 -23.87 13.15 6.66
CA ASP A 334 -24.35 12.08 5.78
C ASP A 334 -24.40 12.65 4.36
N ILE A 335 -23.45 12.23 3.53
CA ILE A 335 -23.29 12.71 2.16
C ILE A 335 -23.34 11.52 1.20
N SER A 336 -24.11 11.66 0.13
CA SER A 336 -24.17 10.67 -0.94
C SER A 336 -23.00 10.83 -1.91
N PHE A 337 -22.47 9.72 -2.43
CA PHE A 337 -21.53 9.72 -3.53
C PHE A 337 -22.23 10.20 -4.81
N GLN A 338 -21.71 11.26 -5.41
CA GLN A 338 -22.14 11.75 -6.71
C GLN A 338 -21.33 11.04 -7.80
N TYR A 339 -21.99 10.20 -8.58
CA TYR A 339 -21.36 9.47 -9.69
C TYR A 339 -21.37 10.31 -10.97
N HIS A 340 -20.19 10.50 -11.56
CA HIS A 340 -20.02 11.21 -12.84
C HIS A 340 -19.87 10.25 -14.03
N GLN A 341 -19.60 8.97 -13.75
CA GLN A 341 -19.48 7.90 -14.72
C GLN A 341 -20.17 6.63 -14.17
N PRO A 342 -20.71 5.76 -15.04
CA PRO A 342 -21.22 4.46 -14.60
C PRO A 342 -20.09 3.61 -14.03
N ILE A 343 -20.41 2.82 -13.01
CA ILE A 343 -19.51 1.84 -12.43
C ILE A 343 -19.63 0.53 -13.20
N ASP A 344 -18.50 -0.07 -13.56
CA ASP A 344 -18.43 -1.39 -14.17
C ASP A 344 -18.22 -2.44 -13.08
N GLU A 345 -19.23 -3.28 -12.85
CA GLU A 345 -19.22 -4.32 -11.82
C GLU A 345 -18.09 -5.33 -12.02
N ASN A 346 -17.73 -5.66 -13.26
CA ASN A 346 -16.59 -6.54 -13.51
C ASN A 346 -15.29 -5.88 -13.05
N ILE A 347 -15.13 -4.57 -13.24
CA ILE A 347 -13.95 -3.83 -12.74
C ILE A 347 -13.97 -3.76 -11.20
N VAL A 348 -15.14 -3.62 -10.58
CA VAL A 348 -15.31 -3.64 -9.11
C VAL A 348 -14.86 -4.98 -8.52
N GLU A 349 -15.40 -6.10 -9.02
CA GLU A 349 -15.05 -7.45 -8.57
C GLU A 349 -13.54 -7.74 -8.75
N ASN A 350 -12.92 -7.04 -9.70
CA ASN A 350 -11.52 -7.14 -10.06
C ASN A 350 -10.62 -6.13 -9.36
N ARG A 351 -11.13 -5.41 -8.34
CA ARG A 351 -10.42 -4.37 -7.57
C ARG A 351 -9.77 -3.31 -8.46
N GLY A 352 -10.37 -3.04 -9.63
CA GLY A 352 -9.92 -2.03 -10.59
C GLY A 352 -10.32 -0.60 -10.22
N TYR A 353 -10.97 -0.42 -9.06
CA TYR A 353 -11.20 0.87 -8.44
C TYR A 353 -10.42 0.99 -7.14
N SER A 354 -10.10 2.22 -6.76
CA SER A 354 -9.59 2.55 -5.43
C SER A 354 -10.51 3.53 -4.74
N LEU A 355 -10.71 3.34 -3.44
CA LEU A 355 -11.39 4.28 -2.55
C LEU A 355 -10.35 5.09 -1.78
N ALA A 356 -10.41 6.40 -1.91
CA ALA A 356 -9.72 7.35 -1.05
C ALA A 356 -10.72 7.98 -0.08
N ILE A 357 -10.29 8.16 1.16
CA ILE A 357 -11.02 8.90 2.20
C ILE A 357 -10.00 9.90 2.74
N VAL A 358 -10.35 11.19 2.82
CA VAL A 358 -9.41 12.25 3.19
C VAL A 358 -10.08 13.21 4.15
N PHE A 359 -9.38 13.49 5.24
CA PHE A 359 -9.72 14.53 6.19
C PHE A 359 -8.54 15.48 6.35
N SER A 360 -8.81 16.78 6.41
CA SER A 360 -7.81 17.80 6.70
C SER A 360 -8.37 18.96 7.49
N SER A 361 -7.59 19.48 8.45
CA SER A 361 -8.00 20.63 9.26
C SER A 361 -7.91 21.98 8.54
N SER A 362 -7.19 22.04 7.40
CA SER A 362 -7.16 23.18 6.48
C SER A 362 -7.40 22.72 5.05
N ARG A 363 -8.47 23.18 4.41
CA ARG A 363 -8.90 22.79 3.05
C ARG A 363 -7.84 23.12 2.00
N ASP A 364 -7.18 24.25 2.14
CA ASP A 364 -6.10 24.70 1.25
C ASP A 364 -4.70 24.36 1.80
N GLY A 365 -4.62 23.46 2.78
CA GLY A 365 -3.38 23.11 3.49
C GLY A 365 -2.28 22.54 2.61
N ALA A 366 -2.63 21.85 1.52
CA ALA A 366 -1.70 21.38 0.49
C ALA A 366 -0.95 22.51 -0.24
N LYS A 367 -1.53 23.72 -0.24
CA LYS A 367 -0.91 24.96 -0.76
C LYS A 367 -0.19 25.75 0.32
N PHE A 368 -0.08 25.20 1.53
CA PHE A 368 0.40 25.89 2.72
C PHE A 368 -0.43 27.15 3.06
N GLU A 369 -1.73 27.10 2.78
CA GLU A 369 -2.69 28.12 3.18
C GLU A 369 -3.67 27.56 4.20
N GLY A 370 -3.90 28.30 5.27
CA GLY A 370 -4.73 27.87 6.40
C GLY A 370 -4.49 28.73 7.62
N ALA A 371 -5.16 28.42 8.73
CA ALA A 371 -4.94 29.07 10.01
C ALA A 371 -4.28 28.10 10.99
N ILE A 372 -3.14 28.51 11.55
CA ILE A 372 -2.52 27.74 12.64
C ILE A 372 -3.53 27.62 13.80
N GLY A 373 -3.69 26.39 14.29
CA GLY A 373 -4.67 26.05 15.32
C GLY A 373 -6.06 25.68 14.79
N SER A 374 -6.29 25.67 13.46
CA SER A 374 -7.49 25.03 12.91
C SER A 374 -7.51 23.57 13.31
N GLU A 375 -8.60 23.15 13.93
CA GLU A 375 -8.74 21.83 14.54
C GLU A 375 -9.98 21.13 14.00
N LEU A 376 -9.78 19.95 13.42
CA LEU A 376 -10.81 19.04 12.98
C LEU A 376 -10.67 17.75 13.80
N CYS A 377 -11.72 17.40 14.55
CA CYS A 377 -11.84 16.10 15.20
C CYS A 377 -12.82 15.24 14.42
N ILE A 378 -12.50 13.98 14.18
CA ILE A 378 -13.35 13.03 13.45
C ILE A 378 -13.47 11.72 14.20
N ASP A 379 -14.62 11.08 14.05
CA ASP A 379 -14.92 9.80 14.65
C ASP A 379 -16.04 9.08 13.87
N ASP A 380 -16.18 7.77 14.08
CA ASP A 380 -17.29 6.94 13.60
C ASP A 380 -17.53 7.04 12.08
N ILE A 381 -16.47 6.97 11.29
CA ILE A 381 -16.58 7.12 9.84
C ILE A 381 -17.14 5.84 9.23
N ARG A 382 -18.11 5.99 8.31
CA ARG A 382 -18.71 4.87 7.58
C ARG A 382 -18.69 5.11 6.08
N ILE A 383 -18.46 4.03 5.34
CA ILE A 383 -18.72 3.94 3.91
C ILE A 383 -19.82 2.90 3.72
N ILE A 384 -21.02 3.37 3.38
CA ILE A 384 -22.17 2.51 3.12
C ILE A 384 -22.17 2.20 1.63
N CYS A 385 -22.18 0.92 1.28
CA CYS A 385 -22.11 0.39 -0.07
C CYS A 385 -23.44 -0.26 -0.48
N THR A 386 -23.57 -0.63 -1.75
CA THR A 386 -24.64 -1.54 -2.18
C THR A 386 -24.53 -2.89 -1.47
N SER A 387 -25.67 -3.48 -1.15
CA SER A 387 -25.75 -4.88 -0.75
C SER A 387 -25.27 -5.78 -1.88
N GLU A 388 -24.58 -6.86 -1.55
CA GLU A 388 -24.38 -7.95 -2.50
C GLU A 388 -25.74 -8.66 -2.72
N GLU A 389 -26.12 -8.89 -3.98
CA GLU A 389 -27.24 -9.77 -4.34
C GLU A 389 -26.80 -11.23 -4.49
#